data_AF-A0A2V2XDZ5-F1
#
_entry.id   AF-A0A2V2XDZ5-F1
#
_cell.length_a   1.000
_cell.length_b   1.000
_cell.length_c   1.000
_cell.angle_alpha   90.00
_cell.angle_beta   90.00
_cell.angle_gamma   90.00
#
_symmetry.space_group_name_H-M   'P 1'
#
loop_
_entity.id
_entity.type
_entity.pdbx_description
1 polymer ?
#
loop_
_entity_poly.entity_id
_entity_poly.type
_entity_poly.pdbx_seq_one_letter_code
_entity_poly.pdbx_strand_id
1 'polypeptide(L)'
;MIVVTSPNENKYELWACQNLPLQIVMNCPDESDVRAMRVWEQRSKPPQQQAEYWREVKGRMDKVGPILRHIFDEQSYDDRIEKCHETVEETISPETQYYTGLGNSTMWGGNSVFHWLAKVVRIREEVCKGGFSLNLPISDHLCDKTLCMLAKLMQQDDFNSLIETQA
;
A
#
# COMPACT_ATOMS: atom_id res chain seq x y z
N MET A 1 -20.11 -19.89 -2.01
CA MET A 1 -18.95 -18.99 -2.15
C MET A 1 -18.93 -18.52 -3.59
N ILE A 2 -19.22 -17.24 -3.85
CA ILE A 2 -19.10 -16.68 -5.20
C ILE A 2 -17.63 -16.33 -5.37
N VAL A 3 -16.89 -17.19 -6.07
CA VAL A 3 -15.51 -16.89 -6.47
C VAL A 3 -15.60 -16.03 -7.71
N VAL A 4 -15.38 -14.73 -7.54
CA VAL A 4 -15.21 -13.82 -8.67
C VAL A 4 -13.82 -14.10 -9.23
N THR A 5 -13.73 -14.57 -10.47
CA THR A 5 -12.44 -14.75 -11.14
C THR A 5 -11.78 -13.39 -11.32
N SER A 6 -10.48 -13.32 -11.05
CA SER A 6 -9.68 -12.11 -11.29
C SER A 6 -9.93 -11.60 -12.72
N PRO A 7 -10.21 -10.31 -12.91
CA PRO A 7 -10.44 -9.76 -14.24
C PRO A 7 -9.21 -9.99 -15.10
N ASN A 8 -9.44 -10.41 -16.35
CA ASN A 8 -8.37 -10.52 -17.34
C ASN A 8 -7.91 -9.11 -17.69
N GLU A 9 -6.65 -8.80 -17.40
CA GLU A 9 -6.06 -7.46 -17.54
C GLU A 9 -6.26 -6.88 -18.94
N ASN A 10 -5.95 -7.65 -19.99
CA ASN A 10 -6.12 -7.22 -21.39
C ASN A 10 -7.58 -6.88 -21.73
N LYS A 11 -8.55 -7.65 -21.19
CA LYS A 11 -9.98 -7.36 -21.39
C LYS A 11 -10.42 -6.10 -20.63
N TYR A 12 -9.87 -5.89 -19.44
CA TYR A 12 -10.14 -4.69 -18.66
C TYR A 12 -9.58 -3.44 -19.34
N GLU A 13 -8.34 -3.49 -19.86
CA GLU A 13 -7.72 -2.35 -20.56
C GLU A 13 -8.51 -1.96 -21.82
N LEU A 14 -8.88 -2.94 -22.66
CA LEU A 14 -9.72 -2.72 -23.84
C LEU A 14 -11.07 -2.10 -23.47
N TRP A 15 -11.71 -2.64 -22.43
CA TRP A 15 -12.99 -2.11 -21.94
C TRP A 15 -12.85 -0.69 -21.38
N ALA A 16 -11.79 -0.42 -20.60
CA ALA A 16 -11.53 0.89 -20.00
C ALA A 16 -11.25 1.95 -21.06
N CYS A 17 -10.46 1.63 -22.08
CA CYS A 17 -10.20 2.52 -23.23
C CYS A 17 -11.48 2.85 -24.01
N GLN A 18 -12.39 1.89 -24.16
CA GLN A 18 -13.64 2.07 -24.91
C GLN A 18 -14.72 2.84 -24.12
N ASN A 19 -14.80 2.62 -22.80
CA ASN A 19 -15.92 3.07 -21.99
C ASN A 19 -15.60 4.27 -21.09
N LEU A 20 -14.33 4.70 -21.03
CA LEU A 20 -13.84 5.79 -20.17
C LEU A 20 -14.47 5.74 -18.76
N PRO A 21 -14.39 4.57 -18.08
CA PRO A 21 -15.11 4.36 -16.85
C PRO A 21 -14.62 5.32 -15.77
N LEU A 22 -15.55 5.81 -14.95
CA LEU A 22 -15.20 6.48 -13.70
C LEU A 22 -14.37 5.51 -12.86
N GLN A 23 -13.13 5.87 -12.57
CA GLN A 23 -12.24 5.06 -11.74
C GLN A 23 -12.81 4.98 -10.32
N ILE A 24 -13.23 3.78 -9.92
CA ILE A 24 -13.69 3.51 -8.55
C ILE A 24 -12.47 3.14 -7.71
N VAL A 25 -11.89 4.14 -7.07
CA VAL A 25 -10.90 3.92 -6.02
C VAL A 25 -11.66 3.60 -4.73
N MET A 26 -11.63 2.33 -4.33
CA MET A 26 -12.07 1.91 -3.00
C MET A 26 -10.87 1.99 -2.05
N ASN A 27 -11.05 2.66 -0.92
CA ASN A 27 -10.01 2.69 0.11
C ASN A 27 -9.82 1.28 0.67
N CYS A 28 -8.57 0.96 1.05
CA CYS A 28 -8.32 -0.22 1.87
C CYS A 28 -9.01 -0.06 3.23
N PRO A 29 -9.44 -1.18 3.87
CA PRO A 29 -9.94 -1.13 5.24
C PRO A 29 -8.89 -0.52 6.17
N ASP A 30 -9.31 0.14 7.25
CA ASP A 30 -8.39 0.62 8.27
C ASP A 30 -8.16 -0.43 9.38
N GLU A 31 -7.31 -0.12 10.39
CA GLU A 31 -7.06 -1.04 11.51
C GLU A 31 -8.35 -1.43 12.23
N SER A 32 -9.29 -0.50 12.38
CA SER A 32 -10.54 -0.74 13.09
C SER A 32 -11.47 -1.67 12.30
N ASP A 33 -11.52 -1.51 10.98
CA ASP A 33 -12.24 -2.40 10.07
C ASP A 33 -11.68 -3.82 10.15
N VAL A 34 -10.36 -3.99 10.02
CA VAL A 34 -9.69 -5.30 10.09
C VAL A 34 -9.92 -5.94 11.46
N ARG A 35 -9.82 -5.15 12.54
CA ARG A 35 -10.07 -5.62 13.91
C ARG A 35 -11.52 -6.10 14.05
N ALA A 36 -12.50 -5.33 13.56
CA ALA A 36 -13.91 -5.69 13.64
C ALA A 36 -14.21 -6.97 12.86
N MET A 37 -13.70 -7.08 11.62
CA MET A 37 -13.80 -8.31 10.82
C MET A 37 -13.26 -9.52 11.58
N ARG A 38 -12.12 -9.35 12.26
CA ARG A 38 -11.47 -10.48 12.94
C ARG A 38 -12.12 -10.87 14.26
N VAL A 39 -12.56 -9.90 15.06
CA VAL A 39 -13.39 -10.16 16.25
C VAL A 39 -14.62 -10.96 15.86
N TRP A 40 -15.26 -10.61 14.74
CA TRP A 40 -16.41 -11.35 14.24
C TRP A 40 -16.06 -12.78 13.82
N GLU A 41 -14.98 -12.98 13.07
CA GLU A 41 -14.56 -14.29 12.58
C GLU A 41 -14.17 -15.25 13.71
N GLN A 42 -13.50 -14.73 14.75
CA GLN A 42 -12.98 -15.52 15.87
C GLN A 42 -13.90 -15.55 17.09
N ARG A 43 -15.16 -15.09 16.96
CA ARG A 43 -16.12 -14.96 18.07
C ARG A 43 -16.37 -16.24 18.88
N SER A 44 -16.12 -17.41 18.31
CA SER A 44 -16.26 -18.71 18.99
C SER A 44 -15.00 -19.17 19.72
N LYS A 45 -13.86 -18.52 19.49
CA LYS A 45 -12.58 -18.86 20.13
C LYS A 45 -12.45 -18.25 21.52
N PRO A 46 -11.65 -18.85 22.41
CA PRO A 46 -11.30 -18.23 23.69
C PRO A 46 -10.63 -16.87 23.51
N PRO A 47 -10.87 -15.90 24.40
CA PRO A 47 -10.30 -14.55 24.31
C PRO A 47 -8.77 -14.52 24.15
N GLN A 48 -8.05 -15.44 24.79
CA GLN A 48 -6.60 -15.53 24.69
C GLN A 48 -6.13 -15.84 23.26
N GLN A 49 -6.75 -16.81 22.59
CA GLN A 49 -6.44 -17.14 21.20
C GLN A 49 -6.79 -15.99 20.25
N GLN A 50 -7.87 -15.26 20.53
CA GLN A 50 -8.23 -14.06 19.76
C GLN A 50 -7.14 -12.98 19.88
N ALA A 51 -6.62 -12.75 21.08
CA ALA A 51 -5.58 -11.75 21.33
C ALA A 51 -4.23 -12.13 20.68
N GLU A 52 -3.83 -13.40 20.79
CA GLU A 52 -2.60 -13.92 20.15
C GLU A 52 -2.67 -13.76 18.62
N TYR A 53 -3.77 -14.18 18.01
CA TYR A 53 -3.96 -14.05 16.57
C TYR A 53 -4.05 -12.58 16.12
N TRP A 54 -4.74 -11.71 16.89
CA TRP A 54 -4.79 -10.28 16.57
C TRP A 54 -3.40 -9.65 16.59
N ARG A 55 -2.54 -10.04 17.54
CA ARG A 55 -1.15 -9.57 17.60
C ARG A 55 -0.37 -9.92 16.33
N GLU A 56 -0.58 -11.12 15.78
CA GLU A 56 0.04 -11.54 14.51
C GLU A 56 -0.46 -10.72 13.32
N VAL A 57 -1.79 -10.59 13.17
CA VAL A 57 -2.38 -9.79 12.08
C VAL A 57 -1.95 -8.35 12.16
N LYS A 58 -1.95 -7.76 13.35
CA LYS A 58 -1.50 -6.39 13.56
C LYS A 58 -0.03 -6.23 13.15
N GLY A 59 0.84 -7.14 13.59
CA GLY A 59 2.25 -7.11 13.21
C GLY A 59 2.48 -7.24 11.70
N ARG A 60 1.65 -8.00 10.99
CA ARG A 60 1.68 -8.06 9.51
C ARG A 60 1.19 -6.77 8.88
N MET A 61 0.08 -6.22 9.38
CA MET A 61 -0.49 -4.96 8.92
C MET A 61 0.46 -3.77 9.11
N ASP A 62 1.20 -3.73 10.21
CA ASP A 62 2.22 -2.71 10.47
C ASP A 62 3.34 -2.73 9.41
N LYS A 63 3.57 -3.88 8.74
CA LYS A 63 4.61 -4.03 7.72
C LYS A 63 4.12 -3.94 6.28
N VAL A 64 2.94 -4.48 5.95
CA VAL A 64 2.41 -4.51 4.56
C VAL A 64 1.08 -3.77 4.40
N GLY A 65 0.67 -3.00 5.39
CA GLY A 65 -0.60 -2.30 5.41
C GLY A 65 -1.81 -3.24 5.56
N PRO A 66 -3.04 -2.70 5.59
CA PRO A 66 -4.27 -3.47 5.82
C PRO A 66 -4.76 -4.21 4.56
N ILE A 67 -3.85 -4.91 3.88
CA ILE A 67 -4.18 -5.67 2.67
C ILE A 67 -4.61 -7.07 3.10
N LEU A 68 -5.93 -7.28 3.20
CA LEU A 68 -6.55 -8.50 3.75
C LEU A 68 -5.96 -9.81 3.21
N ARG A 69 -5.64 -9.86 1.91
CA ARG A 69 -5.04 -11.03 1.25
C ARG A 69 -3.70 -11.45 1.87
N HIS A 70 -2.90 -10.50 2.32
CA HIS A 70 -1.57 -10.77 2.85
C HIS A 70 -1.59 -10.88 4.37
N ILE A 71 -2.36 -10.05 5.09
CA ILE A 71 -2.30 -10.05 6.56
C ILE A 71 -2.91 -11.28 7.24
N PHE A 72 -3.81 -12.01 6.58
CA PHE A 72 -4.48 -13.18 7.17
C PHE A 72 -3.80 -14.51 6.92
N ASP A 73 -2.95 -14.60 5.89
CA ASP A 73 -2.23 -15.81 5.52
C ASP A 73 -0.73 -15.58 5.67
N GLU A 74 -0.06 -16.48 6.40
CA GLU A 74 1.36 -16.32 6.74
C GLU A 74 2.24 -16.34 5.50
N GLN A 75 2.08 -17.35 4.63
CA GLN A 75 2.87 -17.48 3.42
C GLN A 75 2.64 -16.28 2.47
N SER A 76 1.38 -15.88 2.29
CA SER A 76 1.06 -14.71 1.46
C SER A 76 1.63 -13.40 2.01
N TYR A 77 1.79 -13.29 3.33
CA TYR A 77 2.48 -12.16 3.95
C TYR A 77 3.99 -12.24 3.72
N ASP A 78 4.61 -13.40 3.92
CA ASP A 78 6.05 -13.60 3.77
C ASP A 78 6.48 -13.33 2.32
N ASP A 79 5.78 -13.92 1.35
CA ASP A 79 6.02 -13.68 -0.08
C ASP A 79 5.90 -12.17 -0.42
N ARG A 80 4.92 -11.50 0.20
CA ARG A 80 4.66 -10.08 -0.07
C ARG A 80 5.75 -9.18 0.50
N ILE A 81 6.15 -9.40 1.75
CA ILE A 81 7.13 -8.55 2.42
C ILE A 81 8.53 -8.76 1.83
N GLU A 82 8.87 -9.99 1.44
CA GLU A 82 10.09 -10.30 0.70
C GLU A 82 10.11 -9.55 -0.62
N LYS A 83 9.03 -9.65 -1.42
CA LYS A 83 8.94 -8.93 -2.69
C LYS A 83 9.02 -7.41 -2.53
N CYS A 84 8.44 -6.86 -1.46
CA CYS A 84 8.61 -5.44 -1.14
C CYS A 84 10.09 -5.09 -0.92
N HIS A 85 10.79 -5.89 -0.12
CA HIS A 85 12.19 -5.61 0.24
C HIS A 85 13.11 -5.72 -0.98
N GLU A 86 12.94 -6.77 -1.79
CA GLU A 86 13.62 -6.90 -3.08
C GLU A 86 13.36 -5.68 -3.96
N THR A 87 12.10 -5.24 -4.06
CA THR A 87 11.73 -4.08 -4.88
C THR A 87 12.44 -2.81 -4.40
N VAL A 88 12.49 -2.56 -3.09
CA VAL A 88 13.24 -1.45 -2.49
C VAL A 88 14.73 -1.54 -2.85
N GLU A 89 15.32 -2.73 -2.79
CA GLU A 89 16.76 -2.91 -2.99
C GLU A 89 17.19 -2.87 -4.46
N GLU A 90 16.40 -3.45 -5.36
CA GLU A 90 16.69 -3.53 -6.80
C GLU A 90 16.35 -2.25 -7.55
N THR A 91 15.37 -1.50 -7.06
CA THR A 91 14.72 -0.47 -7.88
C THR A 91 15.01 0.95 -7.40
N ILE A 92 15.42 1.12 -6.14
CA ILE A 92 15.80 2.44 -5.63
C ILE A 92 17.19 2.80 -6.15
N SER A 93 17.24 3.85 -6.96
CA SER A 93 18.44 4.59 -7.35
C SER A 93 18.24 6.06 -6.96
N PRO A 94 19.33 6.82 -6.69
CA PRO A 94 19.26 8.27 -6.49
C PRO A 94 18.54 8.99 -7.64
N GLU A 95 18.65 8.46 -8.85
CA GLU A 95 18.15 9.06 -10.09
C GLU A 95 16.65 8.82 -10.28
N THR A 96 16.07 7.86 -9.56
CA THR A 96 14.67 7.50 -9.78
C THR A 96 13.74 8.42 -9.01
N GLN A 97 12.73 8.95 -9.70
CA GLN A 97 11.68 9.80 -9.12
C GLN A 97 10.71 9.03 -8.20
N TYR A 98 11.11 7.86 -7.67
CA TYR A 98 10.31 6.99 -6.80
C TYR A 98 9.85 7.69 -5.52
N TYR A 99 10.50 8.75 -5.07
CA TYR A 99 10.16 9.41 -3.81
C TYR A 99 9.52 10.79 -4.03
N THR A 100 9.58 11.34 -5.25
CA THR A 100 9.14 12.70 -5.57
C THR A 100 7.63 12.85 -5.65
N GLY A 101 6.87 11.75 -5.61
CA GLY A 101 5.42 11.83 -5.56
C GLY A 101 4.76 11.08 -4.41
N LEU A 102 5.51 10.69 -3.38
CA LEU A 102 4.95 10.27 -2.10
C LEU A 102 4.31 11.50 -1.48
N GLY A 103 3.02 11.43 -1.15
CA GLY A 103 2.23 12.57 -0.68
C GLY A 103 1.80 13.56 -1.76
N ASN A 104 2.13 13.32 -3.05
CA ASN A 104 1.73 14.20 -4.15
C ASN A 104 0.45 13.69 -4.83
N SER A 105 -0.35 14.61 -5.38
CA SER A 105 -1.54 14.31 -6.19
C SER A 105 -1.21 13.80 -7.59
N THR A 106 0.05 13.94 -8.03
CA THR A 106 0.49 13.41 -9.32
C THR A 106 0.44 11.89 -9.27
N MET A 107 -0.50 11.28 -9.97
CA MET A 107 -0.60 9.82 -10.06
C MET A 107 0.68 9.24 -10.66
N TRP A 108 1.25 8.27 -9.97
CA TRP A 108 2.43 7.58 -10.46
C TRP A 108 2.03 6.72 -11.65
N GLY A 109 2.44 7.12 -12.85
CA GLY A 109 2.04 6.46 -14.08
C GLY A 109 2.51 5.01 -14.10
N GLY A 110 1.59 4.06 -13.95
CA GLY A 110 1.61 2.67 -14.44
C GLY A 110 2.82 1.77 -14.17
N ASN A 111 3.91 2.22 -13.54
CA ASN A 111 5.09 1.40 -13.34
C ASN A 111 4.76 0.30 -12.32
N SER A 112 4.98 -0.96 -12.73
CA SER A 112 4.69 -2.16 -11.97
C SER A 112 5.42 -2.22 -10.63
N VAL A 113 6.47 -1.43 -10.42
CA VAL A 113 7.20 -1.37 -9.15
C VAL A 113 6.35 -0.72 -8.04
N PHE A 114 5.49 0.23 -8.39
CA PHE A 114 4.78 1.06 -7.42
C PHE A 114 3.75 0.30 -6.58
N HIS A 115 3.09 -0.71 -7.15
CA HIS A 115 2.09 -1.47 -6.40
C HIS A 115 2.71 -2.26 -5.25
N TRP A 116 4.04 -2.45 -5.23
CA TRP A 116 4.73 -3.10 -4.12
C TRP A 116 5.00 -2.16 -2.94
N LEU A 117 5.07 -0.83 -3.14
CA LEU A 117 5.54 0.13 -2.14
C LEU A 117 4.51 1.19 -1.75
N ALA A 118 3.60 1.55 -2.66
CA ALA A 118 2.63 2.61 -2.47
C ALA A 118 1.19 2.13 -2.66
N LYS A 119 0.27 2.82 -1.98
CA LYS A 119 -1.18 2.70 -2.14
C LYS A 119 -1.75 4.05 -2.59
N VAL A 120 -2.82 3.99 -3.37
CA VAL A 120 -3.57 5.20 -3.75
C VAL A 120 -4.70 5.39 -2.74
N VAL A 121 -4.71 6.53 -2.05
CA VAL A 121 -5.77 6.92 -1.12
C VAL A 121 -6.55 8.07 -1.69
N ARG A 122 -7.88 7.93 -1.71
CA ARG A 122 -8.77 9.01 -2.11
C ARG A 122 -9.11 9.89 -0.92
N ILE A 123 -8.76 11.17 -1.01
CA ILE A 123 -9.13 12.19 -0.02
C ILE A 123 -10.30 12.99 -0.58
N ARG A 124 -11.36 13.12 0.22
CA ARG A 124 -12.43 14.08 -0.05
C ARG A 124 -12.07 15.37 0.67
N GLU A 125 -11.86 16.42 -0.09
CA GLU A 125 -11.73 17.77 0.45
C GLU A 125 -13.10 18.43 0.46
N GLU A 126 -13.49 19.08 1.56
CA GLU A 126 -14.83 19.68 1.70
C GLU A 126 -15.05 20.85 0.73
N VAL A 127 -13.97 21.49 0.26
CA VAL A 127 -14.01 22.71 -0.54
C VAL A 127 -14.15 22.42 -2.04
N CYS A 128 -13.59 21.30 -2.50
CA CYS A 128 -13.66 20.87 -3.90
C CYS A 128 -14.74 19.79 -4.04
N LYS A 129 -15.71 19.99 -4.94
CA LYS A 129 -16.75 18.98 -5.28
C LYS A 129 -16.19 17.70 -5.96
N GLY A 130 -14.88 17.48 -5.88
CA GLY A 130 -14.16 16.29 -6.33
C GLY A 130 -13.09 15.93 -5.31
N GLY A 131 -12.99 14.65 -4.95
CA GLY A 131 -11.87 14.14 -4.16
C GLY A 131 -10.64 13.94 -5.05
N PHE A 132 -9.45 14.24 -4.54
CA PHE A 132 -8.18 13.94 -5.18
C PHE A 132 -7.57 12.66 -4.62
N SER A 133 -6.63 12.08 -5.36
CA SER A 133 -5.93 10.86 -4.98
C SER A 133 -4.50 11.20 -4.56
N LEU A 134 -4.04 10.65 -3.44
CA LEU A 134 -2.66 10.72 -3.01
C LEU A 134 -2.02 9.35 -3.13
N ASN A 135 -0.73 9.33 -3.50
CA ASN A 135 0.10 8.14 -3.33
C ASN A 135 0.68 8.18 -1.93
N LEU A 136 0.30 7.23 -1.09
CA LEU A 136 0.84 7.04 0.24
C LEU A 136 1.67 5.77 0.29
N PRO A 137 2.67 5.68 1.19
CA PRO A 137 3.34 4.41 1.41
C PRO A 137 2.30 3.39 1.92
N ILE A 138 2.53 2.12 1.58
CA ILE A 138 1.67 1.02 2.05
C ILE A 138 1.66 0.97 3.58
N SER A 139 2.83 1.12 4.19
CA SER A 139 3.10 1.10 5.62
C SER A 139 4.29 2.00 5.95
N ASP A 140 4.38 2.43 7.21
CA ASP A 140 5.53 3.19 7.72
C ASP A 140 6.81 2.36 7.61
N HIS A 141 6.74 1.04 7.88
CA HIS A 141 7.89 0.13 7.73
C HIS A 141 8.54 0.18 6.34
N LEU A 142 7.72 0.19 5.27
CA LEU A 142 8.24 0.26 3.90
C LEU A 142 8.70 1.67 3.52
N CYS A 143 8.04 2.70 4.07
CA CYS A 143 8.50 4.07 3.95
C CYS A 143 9.91 4.23 4.55
N ASP A 144 10.09 3.80 5.80
CA ASP A 144 11.35 3.87 6.53
C ASP A 144 12.46 3.10 5.82
N LYS A 145 12.15 1.89 5.32
CA LYS A 145 13.14 1.09 4.58
C LYS A 145 13.57 1.79 3.28
N THR A 146 12.62 2.40 2.58
CA THR A 146 12.89 3.19 1.36
C THR A 146 13.78 4.39 1.67
N LEU A 147 13.43 5.17 2.70
CA LEU A 147 14.21 6.33 3.14
C LEU A 147 15.63 5.93 3.59
N CYS A 148 15.78 4.83 4.35
CA CYS A 148 17.08 4.32 4.75
C CYS A 148 17.94 3.87 3.57
N MET A 149 17.32 3.34 2.51
CA MET A 149 18.05 2.98 1.29
C MET A 149 18.53 4.23 0.56
N LEU A 150 17.66 5.24 0.40
CA LEU A 150 18.02 6.52 -0.22
C LEU A 150 19.15 7.24 0.51
N ALA A 151 19.11 7.26 1.84
CA ALA A 151 20.16 7.85 2.68
C ALA A 151 21.55 7.23 2.44
N LYS A 152 21.62 5.95 2.00
CA LYS A 152 22.88 5.28 1.67
C LYS A 152 23.38 5.58 0.26
N LEU A 153 22.47 5.90 -0.66
CA LEU A 153 22.77 6.05 -2.08
C LEU A 153 22.97 7.52 -2.49
N MET A 154 22.32 8.46 -1.80
CA MET A 154 22.32 9.88 -2.13
C MET A 154 23.42 10.65 -1.38
N GLN A 155 23.82 11.81 -1.92
CA GLN A 155 24.60 12.76 -1.13
C GLN A 155 23.72 13.34 0.00
N GLN A 156 24.37 13.71 1.11
CA GLN A 156 23.67 14.17 2.30
C GLN A 156 22.79 15.41 2.04
N ASP A 157 23.28 16.37 1.25
CA ASP A 157 22.54 17.59 0.93
C ASP A 157 21.30 17.30 0.06
N ASP A 158 21.41 16.37 -0.89
CA ASP A 158 20.29 15.92 -1.73
C ASP A 158 19.23 15.19 -0.89
N PHE A 159 19.66 14.34 0.04
CA PHE A 159 18.76 13.61 0.93
C PHE A 159 18.04 14.55 1.92
N ASN A 160 18.74 15.53 2.49
CA ASN A 160 18.12 16.53 3.35
C ASN A 160 17.04 17.33 2.59
N SER A 161 17.36 17.77 1.37
CA SER A 161 16.42 18.51 0.51
C SER A 161 15.16 17.69 0.19
N LEU A 162 15.31 16.37 0.02
CA LEU A 162 14.20 15.45 -0.19
C LEU A 162 13.27 15.36 1.03
N ILE A 163 13.82 15.23 2.24
CA ILE A 163 13.00 15.13 3.45
C ILE A 163 12.25 16.45 3.69
N GLU A 164 12.90 17.59 3.47
CA GLU A 164 12.27 18.90 3.63
C GLU A 164 11.10 19.14 2.68
N THR A 165 11.08 18.51 1.50
CA THR A 165 9.95 18.60 0.56
C THR A 165 8.77 17.70 0.89
N GLN A 166 8.94 16.76 1.82
CA GLN A 166 7.89 15.83 2.27
C GLN A 166 7.25 16.20 3.63
N ALA A 167 7.79 17.19 4.35
CA ALA A 167 7.33 17.68 5.65
C ALA A 167 6.35 18.86 5.53
#